data_AF-A0A9D8T5X8-F1
#
_entry.id   AF-A0A9D8T5X8-F1
#
_cell.length_a   1.000
_cell.length_b   1.000
_cell.length_c   1.000
_cell.angle_alpha   90.00
_cell.angle_beta   90.00
_cell.angle_gamma   90.00
#
_symmetry.space_group_name_H-M   'P 1'
#
loop_
_entity.id
_entity.type
_entity.pdbx_description
1 polymer ?
#
loop_
_entity_poly.entity_id
_entity_poly.type
_entity_poly.pdbx_seq_one_letter_code
_entity_poly.pdbx_strand_id
1 'polypeptide(L)' 'MDLTQELTYLKGVGPSRAEILAKELNITCQEDLLYYFPYKYIDRSRIHKIAELQQGMPYIQVCGRILDFRMEG' A
#
# COMPACT_ATOMS: atom_id res chain seq x y z
N MET A 1 25.61 9.54 4.36
CA MET A 1 24.49 9.27 3.43
C MET A 1 24.04 10.62 2.93
N ASP A 2 24.18 10.89 1.65
CA ASP A 2 23.63 12.11 1.04
C ASP A 2 22.16 11.86 0.67
N LEU A 3 21.26 12.61 1.29
CA LEU A 3 19.80 12.48 1.10
C LEU A 3 19.32 13.14 -0.21
N THR A 4 20.19 13.89 -0.87
CA THR A 4 19.96 14.55 -2.16
C THR A 4 20.15 13.61 -3.36
N GLN A 5 20.64 12.38 -3.12
CA GLN A 5 20.82 11.39 -4.18
C GLN A 5 19.49 10.93 -4.77
N GLU A 6 19.52 10.58 -6.06
CA GLU A 6 18.35 10.07 -6.78
C GLU A 6 17.80 8.76 -6.17
N LEU A 7 16.48 8.59 -6.29
CA LEU A 7 15.77 7.42 -5.78
C LEU A 7 16.25 6.08 -6.37
N THR A 8 16.81 6.09 -7.57
CA THR A 8 17.28 4.89 -8.31
C THR A 8 18.43 4.16 -7.60
N TYR A 9 19.16 4.86 -6.71
CA TYR A 9 20.22 4.24 -5.90
C TYR A 9 19.68 3.52 -4.67
N LEU A 10 18.40 3.68 -4.33
CA LEU A 10 17.77 3.01 -3.21
C LEU A 10 17.48 1.53 -3.55
N LYS A 11 17.99 0.62 -2.72
CA LYS A 11 17.76 -0.83 -2.89
C LYS A 11 16.25 -1.12 -2.87
N GLY A 12 15.71 -1.63 -3.98
CA GLY A 12 14.28 -1.94 -4.14
C GLY A 12 13.49 -0.93 -4.97
N VAL A 13 14.09 0.19 -5.35
CA VAL A 13 13.55 1.16 -6.31
C VAL A 13 14.36 1.07 -7.60
N GLY A 14 13.89 0.24 -8.54
CA GLY A 14 14.44 0.22 -9.90
C GLY A 14 14.00 1.45 -10.72
N PRO A 15 14.59 1.67 -11.92
CA PRO A 15 14.30 2.84 -12.76
C PRO A 15 12.81 2.99 -13.10
N SER A 16 12.10 1.88 -13.32
CA SER A 16 10.66 1.90 -13.58
C SER A 16 9.84 2.38 -12.37
N ARG A 17 10.24 2.02 -11.14
CA ARG A 17 9.58 2.52 -9.92
C ARG A 17 9.92 3.99 -9.66
N ALA A 18 11.17 4.38 -9.89
CA ALA A 18 11.60 5.77 -9.76
C ALA A 18 10.82 6.69 -10.71
N GLU A 19 10.59 6.27 -11.96
CA GLU A 19 9.81 7.04 -12.93
C GLU A 19 8.35 7.24 -12.50
N ILE A 20 7.72 6.19 -11.96
CA ILE A 20 6.34 6.28 -11.44
C ILE A 20 6.28 7.22 -10.23
N LEU A 21 7.24 7.10 -9.30
CA LEU A 21 7.30 7.95 -8.10
C LEU A 21 7.55 9.42 -8.45
N ALA A 22 8.37 9.69 -9.46
CA ALA A 22 8.61 11.04 -9.96
C ALA A 22 7.37 11.62 -10.67
N LYS A 23 6.69 10.83 -11.51
CA LYS A 23 5.50 11.29 -12.26
C LYS A 23 4.27 11.48 -11.40
N GLU A 24 3.97 10.53 -10.52
CA GLU A 24 2.71 10.50 -9.77
C GLU A 24 2.82 11.23 -8.43
N LEU A 25 3.97 11.17 -7.76
CA LEU A 25 4.16 11.67 -6.40
C LEU A 25 5.15 12.83 -6.31
N ASN A 26 5.78 13.20 -7.44
CA ASN A 26 6.83 14.24 -7.52
C ASN A 26 8.02 13.97 -6.55
N ILE A 27 8.29 12.68 -6.28
CA ILE A 27 9.38 12.22 -5.42
C ILE A 27 10.60 11.93 -6.30
N THR A 28 11.67 12.69 -6.15
CA THR A 28 12.87 12.58 -7.00
C THR A 28 14.12 12.21 -6.22
N CYS A 29 14.21 12.66 -4.97
CA CYS A 29 15.33 12.38 -4.07
C CYS A 29 14.91 11.58 -2.84
N GLN A 30 15.90 11.02 -2.13
CA GLN A 30 15.64 10.23 -0.92
C GLN A 30 14.99 11.06 0.20
N GLU A 31 15.28 12.35 0.25
CA GLU A 31 14.65 13.29 1.18
C GLU A 31 13.14 13.41 0.96
N ASP A 32 12.70 13.54 -0.30
CA ASP A 32 11.27 13.61 -0.66
C ASP A 32 10.51 12.37 -0.16
N LEU A 33 11.12 11.18 -0.32
CA LEU A 33 10.53 9.93 0.12
C LEU A 33 10.46 9.82 1.65
N LEU A 34 11.45 10.37 2.35
CA LEU A 34 11.49 10.38 3.82
C LEU A 34 10.36 11.24 4.41
N TYR A 35 10.05 12.35 3.74
CA TYR A 35 8.97 13.27 4.14
C TYR A 35 7.61 12.91 3.51
N TYR A 36 7.55 11.90 2.64
CA TYR A 36 6.31 11.41 2.07
C TYR A 36 5.60 10.44 3.03
N PHE A 37 4.73 10.99 3.88
CA PHE A 37 3.97 10.19 4.84
C PHE A 37 2.75 9.51 4.21
N PRO A 38 2.37 8.30 4.67
CA PRO A 38 1.18 7.63 4.19
C PRO A 38 -0.07 8.47 4.49
N TYR A 39 -0.89 8.74 3.48
CA TYR A 39 -2.19 9.43 3.67
C TYR A 39 -3.12 8.67 4.63
N LYS A 40 -3.06 7.33 4.59
CA LYS A 40 -3.86 6.46 5.44
C LYS A 40 -3.11 5.20 5.81
N TYR A 41 -3.08 4.90 7.10
CA TYR A 41 -2.65 3.60 7.60
C TYR A 41 -3.86 2.67 7.74
N ILE A 42 -3.82 1.51 7.07
CA ILE A 42 -4.80 0.46 7.23
C ILE A 42 -4.07 -0.72 7.88
N ASP A 43 -4.40 -1.00 9.14
CA ASP A 43 -3.86 -2.15 9.84
C ASP A 43 -4.47 -3.44 9.27
N ARG A 44 -3.62 -4.30 8.70
CA ARG A 44 -4.01 -5.62 8.15
C ARG A 44 -3.44 -6.79 8.96
N SER A 45 -3.00 -6.52 10.19
CA SER A 45 -2.37 -7.52 11.06
C SER A 45 -3.35 -8.60 11.55
N ARG A 46 -4.64 -8.30 11.56
CA ARG A 46 -5.69 -9.19 12.09
C ARG A 46 -6.59 -9.70 10.98
N ILE A 47 -6.80 -11.01 10.98
CA ILE A 47 -7.83 -11.67 10.19
C ILE A 47 -9.02 -11.91 11.12
N HIS A 48 -10.16 -11.35 10.77
CA HIS A 48 -11.42 -11.49 11.50
C HIS A 48 -12.14 -12.76 11.08
N LYS A 49 -12.74 -13.44 12.05
CA LYS A 49 -13.70 -14.52 11.74
C LYS A 49 -15.01 -13.89 11.30
N ILE A 50 -15.71 -14.56 10.38
CA ILE A 50 -17.02 -14.12 9.88
C ILE A 50 -18.03 -13.92 11.03
N ALA A 51 -17.96 -14.77 12.07
CA ALA A 51 -18.82 -14.70 13.24
C ALA A 51 -18.60 -13.47 14.14
N GLU A 52 -17.47 -12.77 14.00
CA GLU A 52 -17.10 -11.62 14.83
C GLU A 52 -17.40 -10.28 14.13
N LEU A 53 -17.93 -10.33 12.90
CA LEU A 53 -18.21 -9.14 12.11
C LEU A 53 -19.44 -8.40 12.64
N GLN A 54 -19.28 -7.11 12.89
CA GLN A 54 -20.37 -6.21 13.26
C GLN A 54 -20.56 -5.12 12.21
N GLN A 55 -21.80 -4.64 12.10
CA GLN A 55 -22.15 -3.58 11.17
C GLN A 55 -21.42 -2.29 11.55
N GLY A 56 -20.69 -1.69 10.61
CA GLY A 56 -19.90 -0.48 10.83
C GLY A 56 -18.42 -0.71 11.12
N MET A 57 -17.91 -1.95 11.10
CA MET A 57 -16.47 -2.21 11.14
C MET A 57 -15.80 -1.81 9.80
N PRO A 58 -14.94 -0.78 9.77
CA PRO A 58 -14.21 -0.43 8.55
C PRO A 58 -12.99 -1.34 8.36
N TYR A 59 -12.63 -1.66 7.12
CA TYR A 59 -11.40 -2.39 6.75
C TYR A 59 -11.24 -3.79 7.37
N ILE A 60 -12.30 -4.62 7.36
CA ILE A 60 -12.23 -6.01 7.81
C ILE A 60 -11.46 -6.91 6.81
N GLN A 61 -10.66 -7.83 7.35
CA GLN A 61 -9.98 -8.87 6.57
C GLN A 61 -10.54 -10.24 6.96
N VAL A 62 -10.97 -11.03 5.97
CA VAL A 62 -11.56 -12.37 6.18
C VAL A 62 -10.78 -13.38 5.34
N CYS A 63 -10.58 -14.59 5.88
CA CYS A 63 -9.99 -15.71 5.14
C CYS A 63 -11.05 -16.81 4.96
N GLY A 64 -11.19 -17.32 3.74
CA GLY A 64 -12.17 -18.35 3.40
C GLY A 64 -11.88 -18.97 2.05
N ARG A 65 -12.69 -19.96 1.67
CA ARG A 65 -12.65 -20.60 0.35
C ARG A 65 -13.87 -20.16 -0.44
N ILE A 66 -13.66 -19.72 -1.68
CA ILE A 66 -14.74 -19.41 -2.60
C ILE A 66 -15.28 -20.75 -3.12
N LEU A 67 -16.55 -21.05 -2.84
CA LEU A 67 -17.20 -22.32 -3.21
C LEU A 67 -18.00 -22.21 -4.51
N ASP A 68 -18.70 -21.09 -4.68
CA ASP A 68 -19.51 -20.80 -5.85
C ASP A 68 -19.46 -19.28 -6.08
N PHE A 69 -19.49 -18.87 -7.34
CA PHE A 69 -19.52 -17.46 -7.72
C PHE A 69 -20.59 -17.27 -8.78
N ARG A 70 -21.67 -16.58 -8.42
CA ARG A 70 -22.71 -16.15 -9.35
C ARG A 70 -22.73 -14.64 -9.42
N MET A 71 -22.71 -14.14 -10.64
CA MET A 71 -23.03 -12.74 -10.92
C MET A 71 -24.52 -12.69 -11.21
N GLU A 72 -25.27 -11.99 -10.35
CA GLU A 72 -26.63 -11.57 -10.70
C GLU A 72 -26.52 -10.15 -11.29
N GLY A 73 -27.05 -10.01 -12.51
CA GLY A 73 -27.17 -8.76 -13.25
C GLY A 73 -28.62 -8.41 -13.48
#